data_AF-A0A7J6I5A9-F1
#
_entry.id   AF-A0A7J6I5A9-F1
#
_cell.length_a   1.000
_cell.length_b   1.000
_cell.length_c   1.000
_cell.angle_alpha   90.00
_cell.angle_beta   90.00
_cell.angle_gamma   90.00
#
_symmetry.space_group_name_H-M   'P 1'
#
loop_
_entity.id
_entity.type
_entity.pdbx_description
1 polymer ?
#
loop_
_entity_poly.entity_id
_entity_poly.type
_entity_poly.pdbx_seq_one_letter_code
_entity_poly.pdbx_strand_id
1 'polypeptide(L)'
;MSRRGTAEEKTAKSNPIYRNRLVNMLVNPIRGVTPDIAVKTRRLGGSTHQVPIEIGSTQGKALAIRWLLGASRKRPGRNMVFKLSSKLVDAAKGSGDAIRKKE
;
A
#
# COMPACT_ATOMS: atom_id res chain seq x y z
N MET A 1 -21.65 3.63 6.88
CA MET A 1 -21.35 4.77 5.98
C MET A 1 -20.43 5.74 6.70
N SER A 2 -19.11 5.52 6.63
CA SER A 2 -18.12 6.32 7.37
C SER A 2 -17.73 7.58 6.59
N ARG A 3 -18.30 8.73 6.99
CA ARG A 3 -17.95 10.06 6.42
C ARG A 3 -16.59 10.60 6.88
N ARG A 4 -15.80 9.84 7.66
CA ARG A 4 -14.51 10.31 8.21
C ARG A 4 -13.38 10.33 7.18
N GLY A 5 -13.44 9.47 6.15
CA GLY A 5 -12.35 9.36 5.16
C GLY A 5 -12.12 10.62 4.33
N THR A 6 -13.19 11.35 3.99
CA THR A 6 -13.10 12.54 3.11
C THR A 6 -12.64 13.81 3.82
N ALA A 7 -12.81 13.89 5.15
CA ALA A 7 -12.39 15.05 5.95
C ALA A 7 -10.90 14.97 6.32
N GLU A 8 -10.42 13.82 6.79
CA GLU A 8 -9.00 13.63 7.14
C GLU A 8 -8.07 13.69 5.92
N GLU A 9 -8.53 13.21 4.76
CA GLU A 9 -7.73 13.26 3.53
C GLU A 9 -7.48 14.71 3.06
N LYS A 10 -8.44 15.62 3.30
CA LYS A 10 -8.30 17.05 2.99
C LYS A 10 -7.30 17.75 3.92
N THR A 11 -7.31 17.43 5.21
CA THR A 11 -6.34 17.95 6.20
C THR A 11 -4.92 17.41 5.94
N ALA A 12 -4.81 16.17 5.47
CA ALA A 12 -3.53 15.59 5.07
C ALA A 12 -2.95 16.23 3.79
N LYS A 13 -3.78 16.64 2.82
CA LYS A 13 -3.32 17.35 1.61
C LYS A 13 -2.87 18.80 1.88
N SER A 14 -3.36 19.44 2.94
CA SER A 14 -2.92 20.81 3.32
C SER A 14 -1.69 20.85 4.24
N ASN A 15 -1.22 19.69 4.73
CA ASN A 15 -0.02 19.64 5.55
C ASN A 15 1.22 20.07 4.72
N PRO A 16 2.02 21.05 5.19
CA PRO A 16 3.11 21.64 4.41
C PRO A 16 4.18 20.62 4.01
N ILE A 17 4.28 19.52 4.74
CA ILE A 17 5.21 18.41 4.47
C ILE A 17 4.90 17.75 3.11
N TYR A 18 3.63 17.63 2.70
CA TYR A 18 3.25 17.01 1.42
C TYR A 18 3.36 17.96 0.22
N ARG A 19 3.59 19.27 0.46
CA ARG A 19 3.92 20.23 -0.60
C ARG A 19 5.34 20.00 -1.13
N ASN A 20 6.20 19.34 -0.35
CA ASN A 20 7.52 18.94 -0.81
C ASN A 20 7.43 17.82 -1.85
N ARG A 21 7.98 18.07 -3.05
CA ARG A 21 7.97 17.14 -4.18
C ARG A 21 8.58 15.77 -3.83
N LEU A 22 9.66 15.76 -3.06
CA LEU A 22 10.37 14.53 -2.66
C LEU A 22 9.52 13.69 -1.71
N VAL A 23 8.90 14.34 -0.73
CA VAL A 23 8.01 13.64 0.21
C VAL A 23 6.79 13.08 -0.53
N ASN A 24 6.19 13.85 -1.43
CA ASN A 24 5.04 13.39 -2.20
C ASN A 24 5.37 12.19 -3.10
N MET A 25 6.57 12.18 -3.69
CA MET A 25 7.06 11.05 -4.49
C MET A 25 7.20 9.76 -3.68
N LEU A 26 7.46 9.85 -2.37
CA LEU A 26 7.50 8.69 -1.47
C LEU A 26 6.11 8.27 -0.99
N VAL A 27 5.26 9.24 -0.64
CA VAL A 27 3.97 8.99 0.01
C VAL A 27 2.93 8.48 -0.98
N ASN A 28 2.85 9.09 -2.16
CA ASN A 28 1.82 8.78 -3.15
C ASN A 28 1.83 7.30 -3.59
N PRO A 29 2.99 6.70 -3.92
CA PRO A 29 3.05 5.28 -4.28
C PRO A 29 2.62 4.36 -3.13
N ILE A 30 2.98 4.69 -1.88
CA ILE A 30 2.60 3.90 -0.71
C ILE A 30 1.08 3.93 -0.52
N ARG A 31 0.43 5.09 -0.72
CA ARG A 31 -1.04 5.18 -0.71
C ARG A 31 -1.67 4.33 -1.81
N GLY A 32 -1.09 4.34 -3.02
CA GLY A 32 -1.55 3.51 -4.13
C GLY A 32 -1.52 2.01 -3.82
N VAL A 33 -0.48 1.54 -3.13
CA VAL A 33 -0.30 0.13 -2.72
C VAL A 33 -1.10 -0.24 -1.46
N THR A 34 -1.59 0.74 -0.70
CA THR A 34 -2.32 0.49 0.56
C THR A 34 -3.66 -0.20 0.28
N PRO A 35 -3.88 -1.42 0.79
CA PRO A 35 -5.18 -2.07 0.74
C PRO A 35 -6.10 -1.50 1.84
N ASP A 36 -7.38 -1.39 1.52
CA ASP A 36 -8.44 -1.05 2.48
C ASP A 36 -9.22 -2.30 2.94
N ILE A 37 -9.09 -3.40 2.18
CA ILE A 37 -9.73 -4.69 2.45
C ILE A 37 -8.64 -5.75 2.46
N ALA A 38 -8.72 -6.67 3.42
CA ALA A 38 -7.91 -7.89 3.44
C ALA A 38 -8.79 -9.12 3.53
N VAL A 39 -8.33 -10.21 2.95
CA VAL A 39 -9.00 -11.50 3.02
C VAL A 39 -8.50 -12.27 4.25
N LYS A 40 -9.42 -12.67 5.14
CA LYS A 40 -9.14 -13.66 6.19
C LYS A 40 -9.80 -14.99 5.86
N THR A 41 -9.10 -16.07 6.15
CA THR A 41 -9.66 -17.43 6.06
C THR A 41 -10.59 -17.68 7.25
N ARG A 42 -11.83 -18.09 6.99
CA ARG A 42 -12.82 -18.48 8.01
C ARG A 42 -13.38 -19.86 7.68
N ARG A 43 -13.51 -20.72 8.69
CA ARG A 43 -14.10 -22.05 8.53
C ARG A 43 -15.60 -21.98 8.78
N LEU A 44 -16.40 -22.47 7.84
CA LEU A 44 -17.85 -22.52 7.91
C LEU A 44 -18.31 -23.88 7.38
N GLY A 45 -19.08 -24.64 8.16
CA GLY A 45 -19.72 -25.88 7.68
C GLY A 45 -18.76 -26.96 7.15
N GLY A 46 -17.51 -27.00 7.62
CA GLY A 46 -16.52 -28.00 7.20
C GLY A 46 -15.52 -27.52 6.14
N SER A 47 -15.85 -26.47 5.36
CA SER A 47 -14.97 -25.85 4.36
C SER A 47 -14.32 -24.54 4.85
N THR A 48 -13.17 -24.18 4.25
CA THR A 48 -12.47 -22.92 4.53
C THR A 48 -12.80 -21.91 3.44
N HIS A 49 -13.41 -20.79 3.81
CA HIS A 49 -13.76 -19.70 2.90
C HIS A 49 -12.88 -18.47 3.14
N GLN A 50 -12.70 -17.68 2.10
CA GLN A 50 -12.04 -16.39 2.14
C GLN A 50 -13.09 -15.31 2.38
N VAL A 51 -13.03 -14.67 3.56
CA VAL A 51 -13.96 -13.61 3.95
C VAL A 51 -13.23 -12.27 3.87
N PRO A 52 -13.73 -11.29 3.08
CA PRO A 52 -13.17 -9.95 3.03
C PRO A 52 -13.48 -9.20 4.33
N ILE A 53 -12.50 -8.49 4.86
CA ILE A 53 -12.58 -7.72 6.09
C ILE A 53 -11.92 -6.36 5.85
N GLU A 54 -12.59 -5.30 6.28
CA GLU A 54 -12.02 -3.95 6.27
C GLU A 54 -10.84 -3.88 7.23
N ILE A 55 -9.73 -3.29 6.76
CA ILE A 55 -8.51 -3.13 7.55
C ILE A 55 -8.29 -1.66 7.91
N GLY A 56 -7.78 -1.44 9.12
CA GLY A 56 -7.45 -0.09 9.58
C GLY A 56 -6.29 0.51 8.77
N SER A 57 -6.26 1.83 8.66
CA SER A 57 -5.27 2.56 7.85
C SER A 57 -3.81 2.26 8.24
N THR A 58 -3.52 2.05 9.53
CA THR A 58 -2.20 1.66 10.01
C THR A 58 -1.79 0.26 9.54
N GLN A 59 -2.73 -0.69 9.55
CA GLN A 59 -2.49 -2.06 9.11
C GLN A 59 -2.31 -2.13 7.59
N GLY A 60 -3.14 -1.39 6.83
CA GLY A 60 -2.98 -1.25 5.38
C GLY A 60 -1.62 -0.69 4.99
N LYS A 61 -1.17 0.40 5.65
CA LYS A 61 0.17 0.96 5.42
C LYS A 61 1.28 -0.04 5.72
N ALA A 62 1.17 -0.79 6.83
CA ALA A 62 2.16 -1.80 7.19
C ALA A 62 2.22 -2.94 6.15
N LEU A 63 1.08 -3.38 5.63
CA LEU A 63 0.99 -4.35 4.54
C LEU A 63 1.63 -3.82 3.25
N ALA A 64 1.33 -2.58 2.87
CA ALA A 64 1.89 -1.95 1.68
C ALA A 64 3.42 -1.88 1.73
N ILE A 65 3.98 -1.42 2.85
CA ILE A 65 5.44 -1.37 3.06
C ILE A 65 6.04 -2.77 2.99
N ARG A 66 5.40 -3.76 3.62
CA ARG A 66 5.86 -5.16 3.57
C ARG A 66 5.87 -5.71 2.15
N TRP A 67 4.85 -5.41 1.34
CA TRP A 67 4.77 -5.84 -0.05
C TRP A 67 5.81 -5.15 -0.93
N LEU A 68 6.01 -3.85 -0.77
CA LEU A 68 7.06 -3.10 -1.48
C LEU A 68 8.46 -3.64 -1.17
N LEU A 69 8.76 -3.90 0.10
CA LEU A 69 10.04 -4.49 0.51
C LEU A 69 10.20 -5.92 -0.04
N GLY A 70 9.16 -6.74 0.03
CA GLY A 70 9.16 -8.09 -0.54
C GLY A 70 9.40 -8.09 -2.05
N ALA A 71 8.71 -7.23 -2.79
CA ALA A 71 8.88 -7.07 -4.24
C ALA A 71 10.27 -6.53 -4.58
N SER A 72 10.82 -5.62 -3.77
CA SER A 72 12.17 -5.08 -3.96
C SER A 72 13.24 -6.14 -3.76
N ARG A 73 13.11 -7.00 -2.73
CA ARG A 73 14.05 -8.09 -2.45
C ARG A 73 14.07 -9.16 -3.54
N LYS A 74 12.92 -9.46 -4.15
CA LYS A 74 12.80 -10.43 -5.25
C LYS A 74 13.40 -9.93 -6.57
N ARG A 75 13.61 -8.62 -6.74
CA ARG A 75 14.15 -8.04 -7.98
C ARG A 75 15.65 -8.39 -8.12
N PRO A 76 16.13 -8.78 -9.32
CA PRO A 76 17.56 -8.93 -9.58
C PRO A 76 18.28 -7.57 -9.50
N GLY A 77 19.56 -7.58 -9.17
CA GLY A 77 20.40 -6.38 -9.05
C GLY A 77 21.23 -6.35 -7.76
N ARG A 78 22.19 -5.41 -7.67
CA ARG A 78 23.22 -5.42 -6.61
C ARG A 78 22.86 -4.58 -5.38
N ASN A 79 22.26 -3.42 -5.56
CA ASN A 79 21.98 -2.49 -4.46
C ASN A 79 20.48 -2.40 -4.15
N MET A 80 20.11 -2.62 -2.88
CA MET A 80 18.73 -2.55 -2.38
C MET A 80 18.09 -1.18 -2.59
N VAL A 81 18.88 -0.10 -2.49
CA VAL A 81 18.40 1.27 -2.68
C VAL A 81 17.84 1.45 -4.09
N PHE A 82 18.56 0.98 -5.12
CA PHE A 82 18.13 1.03 -6.51
C PHE A 82 16.91 0.14 -6.79
N LYS A 83 16.83 -1.03 -6.16
CA LYS A 83 15.67 -1.92 -6.29
C LYS A 83 14.42 -1.26 -5.72
N LEU A 84 14.54 -0.66 -4.53
CA LEU A 84 13.44 0.00 -3.83
C LEU A 84 12.99 1.26 -4.57
N SER A 85 13.93 2.10 -5.02
CA SER A 85 13.60 3.32 -5.78
C SER A 85 12.87 2.97 -7.07
N SER A 86 13.32 1.95 -7.80
CA SER A 86 12.61 1.49 -8.99
C SER A 86 11.21 0.95 -8.66
N LYS A 87 11.03 0.19 -7.58
CA LYS A 87 9.70 -0.29 -7.17
C LYS A 87 8.77 0.83 -6.73
N LEU A 88 9.29 1.89 -6.10
CA LEU A 88 8.51 3.08 -5.78
C LEU A 88 8.06 3.82 -7.04
N VAL A 89 8.92 3.92 -8.06
CA VAL A 89 8.56 4.50 -9.36
C VAL A 89 7.51 3.65 -10.08
N ASP A 90 7.66 2.32 -10.07
CA ASP A 90 6.67 1.40 -10.65
C ASP A 90 5.31 1.56 -9.95
N ALA A 91 5.30 1.55 -8.61
CA ALA A 91 4.09 1.77 -7.81
C ALA A 91 3.47 3.16 -8.02
N ALA A 92 4.28 4.21 -8.25
CA ALA A 92 3.80 5.55 -8.58
C ALA A 92 3.02 5.58 -9.89
N LYS A 93 3.39 4.72 -10.84
CA LYS A 93 2.71 4.55 -12.13
C LYS A 93 1.53 3.58 -12.06
N GLY A 94 1.19 3.07 -10.87
CA GLY A 94 0.14 2.07 -10.70
C GLY A 94 0.51 0.69 -11.22
N SER A 95 1.80 0.35 -11.28
CA SER A 95 2.27 -0.94 -11.79
C SER A 95 3.20 -1.66 -10.83
N GLY A 96 3.43 -2.94 -11.10
CA GLY A 96 4.35 -3.80 -10.37
C GLY A 96 3.70 -4.72 -9.34
N ASP A 97 4.51 -5.64 -8.82
CA ASP A 97 4.04 -6.77 -8.00
C ASP A 97 3.31 -6.37 -6.72
N ALA A 98 3.63 -5.20 -6.16
CA ALA A 98 2.99 -4.71 -4.95
C ALA A 98 1.56 -4.21 -5.22
N ILE A 99 1.32 -3.58 -6.38
CA ILE A 99 -0.01 -3.15 -6.82
C ILE A 99 -0.87 -4.36 -7.16
N ARG A 100 -0.33 -5.31 -7.92
CA ARG A 100 -1.02 -6.56 -8.28
C ARG A 100 -1.39 -7.44 -7.07
N LYS A 101 -0.77 -7.19 -5.92
CA LYS A 101 -1.08 -7.89 -4.66
C LYS A 101 -2.16 -7.19 -3.83
N LYS A 102 -2.40 -5.91 -4.10
CA LYS A 102 -3.49 -5.13 -3.51
C LYS A 102 -4.82 -5.48 -4.18
N GLU A 103 -4.79 -5.66 -5.51
CA GLU A 103 -5.89 -6.20 -6.32
C GLU A 103 -6.27 -7.61 -5.86
#